data_AF-A0A2J7QKJ8-F1
#
_entry.id   AF-A0A2J7QKJ8-F1
#
_cell.length_a   1.000
_cell.length_b   1.000
_cell.length_c   1.000
_cell.angle_alpha   90.00
_cell.angle_beta   90.00
_cell.angle_gamma   90.00
#
_symmetry.space_group_name_H-M   'P 1'
#
loop_
_entity.id
_entity.type
_entity.pdbx_description
1 polymer ?
#
loop_
_entity_poly.entity_id
_entity_poly.type
_entity_poly.pdbx_seq_one_letter_code
_entity_poly.pdbx_strand_id
1 'polypeptide(L)'
;MSLSIYSLLINIVAIFVIFFTLLYLYFTRNFDFWKKRSVPYAKPLPFVGNLKGAILQTVDIGQNLKQLYDEHKAKPCVGFFSFDQPSLLIIDPDLVKYILVKDAKNFINRVQTADEKTDPLTAKAVFALKDKKWRHIRLGMTPIFTTGKMKKMFYLVEKCAKELTLQVDKKIRTDECRLEVKDWMARYTTDVISSCAFGIESNTLVNPDGKFRSYLRRFTTYTTLKSFATLAISFAPKFQSLFKLKILDDDIVTFMRNTVWSTVRYREANNVDRKDFLDNMMELRKKGQDSNEDNIAL
;
A
#
# COMPACT_ATOMS: atom_id res chain seq x y z
N MET A 1 -26.34 45.26 22.66
CA MET A 1 -25.40 44.59 21.72
C MET A 1 -24.46 43.61 22.43
N SER A 2 -23.84 44.01 23.55
CA SER A 2 -22.91 43.17 24.34
C SER A 2 -23.52 41.86 24.88
N LEU A 3 -24.73 41.87 25.47
CA LEU A 3 -25.39 40.65 26.00
C LEU A 3 -25.63 39.56 24.95
N SER A 4 -25.91 39.93 23.69
CA SER A 4 -26.10 38.97 22.59
C SER A 4 -24.80 38.27 22.21
N ILE A 5 -23.67 39.01 22.24
CA ILE A 5 -22.34 38.46 21.96
C ILE A 5 -21.91 37.47 23.05
N TYR A 6 -22.19 37.77 24.33
CA TYR A 6 -21.88 36.85 25.43
C TYR A 6 -22.70 35.56 25.35
N SER A 7 -24.00 35.65 25.05
CA SER A 7 -24.86 34.48 24.84
C SER A 7 -24.37 33.61 23.66
N LEU A 8 -23.98 34.24 22.55
CA LEU A 8 -23.40 33.54 21.40
C LEU A 8 -22.10 32.81 21.76
N LEU A 9 -21.20 33.47 22.50
CA LEU A 9 -19.94 32.89 22.95
C LEU A 9 -20.16 31.68 23.85
N ILE A 10 -21.09 31.76 24.82
CA ILE A 10 -21.44 30.64 25.71
C ILE A 10 -21.99 29.46 24.91
N ASN A 11 -22.88 29.71 23.95
CA ASN A 11 -23.42 28.64 23.09
C ASN A 11 -22.34 27.97 22.26
N ILE A 12 -21.41 28.75 21.68
CA ILE A 12 -20.27 28.20 20.93
C ILE A 12 -19.41 27.32 21.84
N VAL A 13 -19.05 27.79 23.04
CA VAL A 13 -18.26 27.02 24.01
C VAL A 13 -18.99 25.74 24.41
N ALA A 14 -20.29 25.81 24.71
CA ALA A 14 -21.09 24.64 25.05
C ALA A 14 -21.12 23.60 23.92
N ILE A 15 -21.29 24.04 22.67
CA ILE A 15 -21.23 23.17 21.49
C ILE A 15 -19.85 22.51 21.37
N PHE A 16 -18.77 23.26 21.55
CA PHE A 16 -17.42 22.70 21.53
C PHE A 16 -17.19 21.68 22.64
N VAL A 17 -17.63 21.96 23.87
CA VAL A 17 -17.50 21.03 25.00
C VAL A 17 -18.29 19.75 24.74
N ILE A 18 -19.54 19.85 24.28
CA ILE A 18 -20.36 18.68 23.92
C ILE A 18 -19.68 17.89 22.81
N PHE A 19 -19.21 18.57 21.76
CA PHE A 19 -18.53 17.93 20.64
C PHE A 19 -17.27 17.16 21.09
N PHE A 20 -16.37 17.79 21.84
CA PHE A 20 -15.14 17.13 22.33
C PHE A 20 -15.44 16.02 23.33
N THR A 21 -16.48 16.15 24.14
CA THR A 21 -16.92 15.08 25.06
C THR A 21 -17.42 13.87 24.29
N LEU A 22 -18.31 14.07 23.31
CA LEU A 22 -18.81 12.99 22.45
C LEU A 22 -17.66 12.35 21.66
N LEU A 23 -16.71 13.15 21.17
CA LEU A 23 -15.52 12.66 20.48
C LEU A 23 -14.66 11.81 21.42
N TYR A 24 -14.38 12.29 22.64
CA TYR A 24 -13.63 11.53 23.63
C TYR A 24 -14.29 10.19 23.96
N LEU A 25 -15.60 10.18 24.21
CA LEU A 25 -16.37 8.96 24.48
C LEU A 25 -16.33 8.00 23.29
N TYR A 26 -16.48 8.51 22.06
CA TYR A 26 -16.40 7.70 20.84
C TYR A 26 -15.06 6.97 20.70
N PHE A 27 -13.94 7.67 20.92
CA PHE A 27 -12.62 7.07 20.76
C PHE A 27 -12.22 6.18 21.93
N THR A 28 -12.74 6.40 23.13
CA THR A 28 -12.40 5.62 24.32
C THR A 28 -13.34 4.44 24.57
N ARG A 29 -14.49 4.35 23.87
CA ARG A 29 -15.53 3.31 24.07
C ARG A 29 -15.02 1.86 24.06
N ASN A 30 -13.93 1.60 23.33
CA ASN A 30 -13.39 0.25 23.13
C ASN A 30 -12.16 -0.04 24.00
N PHE A 31 -11.66 0.90 24.80
CA PHE A 31 -10.36 0.76 25.48
C PHE A 31 -10.35 -0.30 26.58
N ASP A 32 -11.50 -0.83 26.96
CA ASP A 32 -11.64 -1.96 27.88
C ASP A 32 -11.73 -3.33 27.17
N PHE A 33 -11.67 -3.36 25.83
CA PHE A 33 -11.86 -4.59 25.03
C PHE A 33 -10.92 -5.73 25.43
N TRP A 34 -9.61 -5.44 25.57
CA TRP A 34 -8.60 -6.42 25.95
C TRP A 34 -8.65 -6.75 27.44
N LYS A 35 -8.95 -5.75 28.28
CA LYS A 35 -9.15 -5.94 29.72
C LYS A 35 -10.28 -6.92 30.00
N LYS A 36 -11.43 -6.78 29.33
CA LYS A 36 -12.59 -7.69 29.43
C LYS A 36 -12.29 -9.12 29.00
N ARG A 37 -11.25 -9.32 28.18
CA ARG A 37 -10.83 -10.63 27.65
C ARG A 37 -9.61 -11.21 28.37
N SER A 38 -9.13 -10.55 29.42
CA SER A 38 -7.93 -10.96 30.15
C SER A 38 -6.69 -11.10 29.27
N VAL A 39 -6.60 -10.33 28.18
CA VAL A 39 -5.43 -10.31 27.29
C VAL A 39 -4.50 -9.16 27.71
N PRO A 40 -3.20 -9.41 27.90
CA PRO A 40 -2.24 -8.33 28.18
C PRO A 40 -2.27 -7.28 27.07
N TYR A 41 -2.30 -5.99 27.43
CA TYR A 41 -2.39 -4.92 26.43
C TYR A 41 -1.61 -3.67 26.84
N ALA A 42 -1.15 -2.92 25.85
CA ALA A 42 -0.55 -1.61 26.04
C ALA A 42 -1.64 -0.55 26.26
N LYS A 43 -1.51 0.26 27.32
CA LYS A 43 -2.50 1.28 27.67
C LYS A 43 -2.61 2.32 26.52
N PRO A 44 -3.80 2.50 25.91
CA PRO A 44 -3.96 3.43 24.80
C PRO A 44 -4.09 4.88 25.26
N LEU A 45 -3.74 5.81 24.37
CA LEU A 45 -4.07 7.23 24.49
C LEU A 45 -5.36 7.54 23.72
N PRO A 46 -6.21 8.47 24.21
CA PRO A 46 -7.38 8.93 23.46
C PRO A 46 -7.00 9.41 22.05
N PHE A 47 -7.91 9.22 21.09
CA PHE A 47 -7.78 9.55 19.66
C PHE A 47 -6.75 8.73 18.87
N VAL A 48 -5.53 8.55 19.39
CA VAL A 48 -4.39 7.96 18.66
C VAL A 48 -4.12 6.49 19.01
N GLY A 49 -4.72 5.98 20.08
CA GLY A 49 -4.44 4.64 20.59
C GLY A 49 -2.98 4.50 21.01
N ASN A 50 -2.29 3.49 20.48
CA ASN A 50 -0.86 3.25 20.72
C ASN A 50 0.03 3.77 19.57
N LEU A 51 -0.56 4.35 18.52
CA LEU A 51 0.17 4.77 17.31
C LEU A 51 0.64 6.23 17.35
N LYS A 52 0.75 6.84 18.54
CA LYS A 52 1.11 8.27 18.71
C LYS A 52 2.36 8.65 17.92
N GLY A 53 3.45 7.87 18.05
CA GLY A 53 4.71 8.17 17.38
C GLY A 53 4.62 8.13 15.85
N ALA A 54 3.86 7.17 15.31
CA ALA A 54 3.61 7.05 13.88
C ALA A 54 2.70 8.17 13.34
N ILE A 55 1.68 8.57 14.11
CA ILE A 55 0.76 9.67 13.74
C ILE A 55 1.48 11.02 13.76
N LEU A 56 2.30 11.26 14.79
CA LEU A 56 3.10 12.49 14.91
C LEU A 56 4.36 12.48 14.04
N GLN A 57 4.59 11.40 13.29
CA GLN A 57 5.78 11.19 12.43
C GLN A 57 7.12 11.31 13.18
N THR A 58 7.15 11.11 14.49
CA THR A 58 8.39 11.10 15.27
C THR A 58 9.16 9.79 15.08
N VAL A 59 8.46 8.72 14.72
CA VAL A 59 8.99 7.41 14.36
C VAL A 59 8.14 6.83 13.22
N ASP A 60 8.70 5.94 12.41
CA ASP A 60 7.90 5.20 11.44
C ASP A 60 7.05 4.11 12.11
N ILE A 61 6.06 3.59 11.39
CA ILE A 61 5.15 2.56 11.92
C ILE A 61 5.87 1.27 12.31
N GLY A 62 6.93 0.89 11.59
CA GLY A 62 7.73 -0.29 11.90
C GLY A 62 8.46 -0.13 13.23
N GLN A 63 9.09 1.03 13.46
CA GLN A 63 9.69 1.36 14.75
C GLN A 63 8.66 1.43 15.89
N ASN A 64 7.49 2.02 15.64
CA ASN A 64 6.42 2.07 16.64
C ASN A 64 5.95 0.66 17.06
N LEU A 65 5.72 -0.23 16.09
CA LEU A 65 5.37 -1.63 16.36
C LEU A 65 6.52 -2.41 16.99
N LYS A 66 7.77 -2.12 16.62
CA LYS A 66 8.95 -2.72 17.25
C LYS A 66 9.05 -2.35 18.72
N GLN A 67 8.79 -1.10 19.08
CA GLN A 67 8.78 -0.68 20.48
C GLN A 67 7.74 -1.47 21.28
N LEU A 68 6.51 -1.60 20.76
CA LEU A 68 5.46 -2.41 21.38
C LEU A 68 5.89 -3.88 21.53
N TYR A 69 6.56 -4.44 20.51
CA TYR A 69 7.13 -5.78 20.54
C TYR A 69 8.19 -5.91 21.64
N ASP A 70 9.19 -5.01 21.68
CA ASP A 70 10.32 -5.08 22.62
C ASP A 70 9.85 -5.00 24.07
N GLU A 71 8.86 -4.16 24.37
CA GLU A 71 8.23 -4.00 25.69
C GLU A 71 7.46 -5.26 26.15
N HIS A 72 7.01 -6.11 25.21
CA HIS A 72 6.11 -7.23 25.49
C HIS A 72 6.61 -8.59 25.00
N LYS A 73 7.87 -8.68 24.53
CA LYS A 73 8.46 -9.88 23.89
C LYS A 73 8.40 -11.17 24.72
N ALA A 74 8.22 -11.06 26.04
CA ALA A 74 8.07 -12.21 26.93
C ALA A 74 6.67 -12.87 26.88
N LYS A 75 5.71 -12.23 26.21
CA LYS A 75 4.33 -12.71 26.08
C LYS A 75 4.09 -13.22 24.66
N PRO A 76 3.19 -14.19 24.45
CA PRO A 76 2.92 -14.73 23.12
C PRO A 76 2.19 -13.74 22.20
N CYS A 77 1.44 -12.80 22.79
CA CYS A 77 0.80 -11.70 22.10
C CYS A 77 0.56 -10.52 23.05
N VAL A 78 0.32 -9.34 22.48
CA VAL A 78 -0.08 -8.14 23.22
C VAL A 78 -1.16 -7.38 22.46
N GLY A 79 -2.24 -7.06 23.15
CA GLY A 79 -3.28 -6.17 22.66
C GLY A 79 -2.79 -4.73 22.57
N PHE A 80 -3.18 -4.02 21.54
CA PHE A 80 -3.00 -2.59 21.42
C PHE A 80 -4.21 -1.98 20.71
N PHE A 81 -4.21 -0.67 20.53
CA PHE A 81 -5.26 0.05 19.84
C PHE A 81 -4.68 0.87 18.70
N SER A 82 -5.24 0.62 17.52
CA SER A 82 -5.06 1.47 16.34
C SER A 82 -6.19 2.49 16.34
N PHE A 83 -5.93 3.72 16.80
CA PHE A 83 -7.01 4.68 17.12
C PHE A 83 -7.98 4.09 18.16
N ASP A 84 -9.24 3.85 17.78
CA ASP A 84 -10.27 3.21 18.61
C ASP A 84 -10.45 1.70 18.33
N GLN A 85 -9.68 1.14 17.39
CA GLN A 85 -9.79 -0.24 16.94
C GLN A 85 -8.89 -1.18 17.75
N PRO A 86 -9.44 -2.17 18.48
CA PRO A 86 -8.63 -3.21 19.12
C PRO A 86 -7.81 -3.96 18.07
N SER A 87 -6.50 -4.03 18.29
CA SER A 87 -5.52 -4.70 17.43
C SER A 87 -4.66 -5.64 18.26
N LEU A 88 -4.21 -6.76 17.69
CA LEU A 88 -3.41 -7.75 18.40
C LEU A 88 -2.06 -7.90 17.72
N LEU A 89 -0.98 -7.65 18.46
CA LEU A 89 0.38 -7.91 18.02
C LEU A 89 0.76 -9.33 18.42
N ILE A 90 1.04 -10.17 17.42
CA ILE A 90 1.43 -11.57 17.62
C ILE A 90 2.94 -11.64 17.71
N ILE A 91 3.45 -12.28 18.76
CA ILE A 91 4.87 -12.38 19.07
C ILE A 91 5.34 -13.82 18.91
N ASP A 92 4.53 -14.79 19.34
CA ASP A 92 4.82 -16.22 19.25
C ASP A 92 4.73 -16.73 17.79
N PRO A 93 5.80 -17.30 17.23
CA PRO A 93 5.81 -17.88 15.88
C PRO A 93 4.76 -18.98 15.67
N ASP A 94 4.43 -19.76 16.70
CA ASP A 94 3.41 -20.80 16.57
C ASP A 94 2.02 -20.18 16.37
N LEU A 95 1.70 -19.10 17.08
CA LEU A 95 0.48 -18.33 16.85
C LEU A 95 0.46 -17.71 15.45
N VAL A 96 1.60 -17.20 14.97
CA VAL A 96 1.72 -16.70 13.58
C VAL A 96 1.38 -17.81 12.59
N LYS A 97 1.89 -19.03 12.80
CA LYS A 97 1.58 -20.21 11.96
C LYS A 97 0.10 -20.59 12.03
N TYR A 98 -0.54 -20.52 13.19
CA TYR A 98 -1.99 -20.75 13.31
C TYR A 98 -2.76 -19.74 12.47
N ILE A 99 -2.48 -18.43 12.64
CA ILE A 99 -3.21 -17.35 11.97
C ILE A 99 -2.99 -17.35 10.45
N LEU A 100 -1.73 -17.49 10.00
CA LEU A 100 -1.38 -17.35 8.58
C LEU A 100 -1.51 -18.64 7.77
N VAL A 101 -1.53 -19.81 8.41
CA VAL A 101 -1.54 -21.11 7.72
C VAL A 101 -2.69 -22.00 8.16
N LYS A 102 -2.72 -22.45 9.42
CA LYS A 102 -3.68 -23.48 9.85
C LYS A 102 -5.13 -22.99 9.80
N ASP A 103 -5.36 -21.76 10.26
CA ASP A 103 -6.67 -21.13 10.36
C ASP A 103 -6.81 -19.93 9.40
N ALA A 104 -6.00 -19.88 8.35
CA ALA A 104 -5.97 -18.76 7.39
C ALA A 104 -7.35 -18.44 6.78
N LYS A 105 -8.24 -19.43 6.68
CA LYS A 105 -9.63 -19.26 6.24
C LYS A 105 -10.44 -18.29 7.12
N ASN A 106 -10.06 -18.12 8.38
CA ASN A 106 -10.68 -17.17 9.31
C ASN A 106 -10.05 -15.77 9.21
N PHE A 107 -8.88 -15.65 8.58
CA PHE A 107 -8.05 -14.43 8.50
C PHE A 107 -7.75 -14.02 7.05
N ILE A 108 -8.70 -14.21 6.14
CA ILE A 108 -8.51 -13.96 4.69
C ILE A 108 -8.26 -12.48 4.40
N ASN A 109 -8.97 -11.60 5.09
CA ASN A 109 -9.02 -10.18 4.75
C ASN A 109 -7.96 -9.38 5.52
N ARG A 110 -7.27 -8.48 4.80
CA ARG A 110 -6.42 -7.46 5.41
C ARG A 110 -7.28 -6.29 5.88
N VAL A 111 -6.76 -5.52 6.84
CA VAL A 111 -7.39 -4.27 7.30
C VAL A 111 -7.38 -3.21 6.20
N GLN A 112 -6.34 -3.22 5.35
CA GLN A 112 -6.16 -2.27 4.26
C GLN A 112 -7.40 -2.20 3.35
N THR A 113 -7.95 -1.00 3.20
CA THR A 113 -9.03 -0.71 2.24
C THR A 113 -8.81 0.61 1.53
N ALA A 114 -9.39 0.73 0.35
CA ALA A 114 -9.53 2.00 -0.34
C ALA A 114 -10.98 2.17 -0.80
N ASP A 115 -11.37 3.42 -1.06
CA ASP A 115 -12.71 3.81 -1.44
C ASP A 115 -12.74 3.81 -2.96
N GLU A 116 -13.62 2.99 -3.54
CA GLU A 116 -13.63 2.79 -4.99
C GLU A 116 -13.98 4.06 -5.76
N LYS A 117 -14.70 5.01 -5.14
CA LYS A 117 -15.02 6.30 -5.76
C LYS A 117 -13.83 7.25 -5.76
N THR A 118 -13.06 7.27 -4.67
CA THR A 118 -11.97 8.23 -4.46
C THR A 118 -10.62 7.71 -4.99
N ASP A 119 -10.34 6.42 -4.84
CA ASP A 119 -9.08 5.79 -5.28
C ASP A 119 -9.37 4.40 -5.91
N PRO A 120 -9.90 4.39 -7.16
CA PRO A 120 -10.40 3.18 -7.80
C PRO A 120 -9.32 2.13 -8.09
N LEU A 121 -8.09 2.56 -8.41
CA LEU A 121 -7.00 1.61 -8.68
C LEU A 121 -6.53 0.93 -7.39
N THR A 122 -6.37 1.68 -6.30
CA THR A 122 -5.99 1.10 -5.02
C THR A 122 -7.09 0.17 -4.48
N ALA A 123 -8.37 0.54 -4.65
CA ALA A 123 -9.49 -0.28 -4.21
C ALA A 123 -9.58 -1.63 -4.93
N LYS A 124 -9.14 -1.70 -6.19
CA LYS A 124 -9.12 -2.92 -7.01
C LYS A 124 -7.81 -3.70 -6.92
N ALA A 125 -6.81 -3.16 -6.21
CA ALA A 125 -5.54 -3.85 -6.04
C ALA A 125 -5.68 -5.08 -5.13
N VAL A 126 -4.91 -6.15 -5.43
CA VAL A 126 -4.99 -7.45 -4.74
C VAL A 126 -4.81 -7.36 -3.23
N PHE A 127 -4.11 -6.34 -2.73
CA PHE A 127 -3.91 -6.15 -1.30
C PHE A 127 -5.13 -5.54 -0.58
N ALA A 128 -6.00 -4.81 -1.29
CA ALA A 128 -7.20 -4.17 -0.74
C ALA A 128 -8.50 -4.97 -0.98
N LEU A 129 -8.50 -5.86 -1.99
CA LEU A 129 -9.64 -6.74 -2.26
C LEU A 129 -9.93 -7.68 -1.08
N LYS A 130 -11.21 -8.07 -0.95
CA LYS A 130 -11.70 -8.95 0.12
C LYS A 130 -12.37 -10.21 -0.43
N ASP A 131 -12.36 -11.25 0.38
CA ASP A 131 -13.15 -12.48 0.22
C ASP A 131 -13.03 -13.11 -1.18
N LYS A 132 -14.18 -13.35 -1.84
CA LYS A 132 -14.27 -13.98 -3.16
C LYS A 132 -13.55 -13.18 -4.24
N LYS A 133 -13.63 -11.84 -4.20
CA LYS A 133 -12.97 -10.98 -5.19
C LYS A 133 -11.45 -11.11 -5.10
N TRP A 134 -10.91 -11.07 -3.87
CA TRP A 134 -9.49 -11.31 -3.63
C TRP A 134 -9.07 -12.69 -4.12
N ARG A 135 -9.82 -13.74 -3.75
CA ARG A 135 -9.51 -15.12 -4.12
C ARG A 135 -9.50 -15.31 -5.64
N HIS A 136 -10.51 -14.79 -6.33
CA HIS A 136 -10.62 -14.88 -7.79
C HIS A 136 -9.40 -14.22 -8.48
N ILE A 137 -9.10 -12.96 -8.17
CA ILE A 137 -7.96 -12.26 -8.77
C ILE A 137 -6.63 -12.93 -8.41
N ARG A 138 -6.44 -13.33 -7.13
CA ARG A 138 -5.22 -14.01 -6.68
C ARG A 138 -4.99 -15.32 -7.43
N LEU A 139 -6.03 -16.12 -7.63
CA LEU A 139 -5.95 -17.37 -8.39
C LEU A 139 -5.62 -17.12 -9.85
N GLY A 140 -6.22 -16.11 -10.48
CA GLY A 140 -5.91 -15.72 -11.87
C GLY A 140 -4.47 -15.24 -12.06
N MET A 141 -3.92 -14.51 -11.09
CA MET A 141 -2.54 -13.99 -11.17
C MET A 141 -1.46 -15.01 -10.82
N THR A 142 -1.76 -16.03 -10.01
CA THR A 142 -0.75 -16.99 -9.52
C THR A 142 0.01 -17.72 -10.65
N PRO A 143 -0.63 -18.19 -11.74
CA PRO A 143 0.05 -18.84 -12.87
C PRO A 143 1.12 -17.99 -13.57
N ILE A 144 0.99 -16.65 -13.51
CA ILE A 144 1.93 -15.71 -14.14
C ILE A 144 3.30 -15.76 -13.46
N PHE A 145 3.33 -16.05 -12.15
CA PHE A 145 4.53 -16.06 -11.33
C PHE A 145 5.13 -17.47 -11.15
N THR A 146 4.76 -18.43 -12.00
CA THR A 146 5.40 -19.76 -12.02
C THR A 146 6.87 -19.65 -12.41
N THR A 147 7.70 -20.58 -11.93
CA THR A 147 9.14 -20.63 -12.27
C THR A 147 9.39 -20.59 -13.77
N GLY A 148 8.55 -21.27 -14.58
CA GLY A 148 8.68 -21.27 -16.04
C GLY A 148 8.44 -19.89 -16.67
N LYS A 149 7.37 -19.19 -16.28
CA LYS A 149 7.08 -17.83 -16.78
C LYS A 149 8.10 -16.81 -16.26
N MET A 150 8.53 -16.93 -14.99
CA MET A 150 9.59 -16.08 -14.42
C MET A 150 10.93 -16.23 -15.16
N LYS A 151 11.34 -17.46 -15.50
CA LYS A 151 12.54 -17.70 -16.32
C LYS A 151 12.44 -17.06 -17.71
N LYS A 152 11.25 -17.08 -18.33
CA LYS A 152 11.02 -16.41 -19.62
C LYS A 152 11.16 -14.88 -19.54
N MET A 153 10.90 -14.27 -18.39
CA MET A 153 11.07 -12.82 -18.18
C MET A 153 12.48 -12.43 -17.75
N PHE A 154 13.31 -13.39 -17.31
CA PHE A 154 14.62 -13.11 -16.70
C PHE A 154 15.57 -12.31 -17.60
N TYR A 155 15.52 -12.53 -18.92
CA TYR A 155 16.36 -11.79 -19.87
C TYR A 155 16.12 -10.26 -19.82
N LEU A 156 14.90 -9.81 -19.48
CA LEU A 156 14.59 -8.39 -19.30
C LEU A 156 15.30 -7.83 -18.05
N VAL A 157 15.32 -8.60 -16.97
CA VAL A 157 16.02 -8.25 -15.72
C VAL A 157 17.53 -8.19 -15.97
N GLU A 158 18.06 -9.17 -16.69
CA GLU A 158 19.48 -9.24 -17.06
C GLU A 158 19.88 -8.05 -17.96
N LYS A 159 19.04 -7.69 -18.95
CA LYS A 159 19.26 -6.51 -19.80
C LYS A 159 19.41 -5.23 -18.96
N CYS A 160 18.50 -5.00 -18.00
CA CYS A 160 18.59 -3.85 -17.10
C CYS A 160 19.84 -3.91 -16.19
N ALA A 161 20.27 -5.10 -15.76
CA ALA A 161 21.44 -5.26 -14.90
C ALA A 161 22.76 -4.98 -15.65
N LYS A 162 22.84 -5.39 -16.91
CA LYS A 162 23.96 -5.04 -17.81
C LYS A 162 24.04 -3.53 -18.03
N GLU A 163 22.91 -2.88 -18.25
CA GLU A 163 22.85 -1.41 -18.38
C GLU A 163 23.30 -0.71 -17.09
N LEU A 164 22.84 -1.19 -15.92
CA LEU A 164 23.29 -0.66 -14.63
C LEU A 164 24.81 -0.73 -14.50
N THR A 165 25.40 -1.89 -14.80
CA THR A 165 26.85 -2.11 -14.73
C THR A 165 27.59 -1.15 -15.65
N LEU A 166 27.14 -1.02 -16.90
CA LEU A 166 27.72 -0.11 -17.88
C LEU A 166 27.70 1.35 -17.40
N GLN A 167 26.57 1.81 -16.84
CA GLN A 167 26.42 3.19 -16.39
C GLN A 167 27.22 3.48 -15.10
N VAL A 168 27.34 2.49 -14.21
CA VAL A 168 28.22 2.58 -13.03
C VAL A 168 29.69 2.66 -13.46
N ASP A 169 30.13 1.80 -14.37
CA ASP A 169 31.51 1.80 -14.89
C ASP A 169 31.86 3.13 -15.56
N LYS A 170 30.93 3.71 -16.33
CA LYS A 170 31.11 5.04 -16.93
C LYS A 170 31.28 6.12 -15.85
N LYS A 171 30.44 6.09 -14.81
CA LYS A 171 30.48 7.12 -13.76
C LYS A 171 31.75 7.04 -12.91
N ILE A 172 32.25 5.85 -12.61
CA ILE A 172 33.50 5.65 -11.86
C ILE A 172 34.71 6.24 -12.63
N ARG A 173 34.70 6.18 -13.96
CA ARG A 173 35.77 6.74 -14.81
C ARG A 173 35.78 8.27 -14.87
N THR A 174 34.72 8.95 -14.45
CA THR A 174 34.55 10.42 -14.53
C THR A 174 34.85 11.17 -13.22
N ASP A 175 35.70 10.61 -12.35
CA ASP A 175 36.15 11.18 -11.05
C ASP A 175 35.08 11.43 -9.97
N GLU A 176 33.78 11.27 -10.27
CA GLU A 176 32.70 11.22 -9.27
C GLU A 176 32.55 9.82 -8.65
N CYS A 177 33.46 9.44 -7.75
CA CYS A 177 33.44 8.13 -7.07
C CYS A 177 32.32 7.96 -6.01
N ARG A 178 31.34 8.87 -5.94
CA ARG A 178 30.22 8.78 -4.98
C ARG A 178 28.95 8.36 -5.70
N LEU A 179 28.49 7.15 -5.37
CA LEU A 179 27.22 6.60 -5.85
C LEU A 179 26.20 6.59 -4.71
N GLU A 180 25.08 7.29 -4.91
CA GLU A 180 23.93 7.17 -4.02
C GLU A 180 23.18 5.87 -4.38
N VAL A 181 23.48 4.80 -3.65
CA VAL A 181 23.01 3.44 -3.97
C VAL A 181 21.50 3.35 -4.05
N LYS A 182 20.76 4.06 -3.18
CA LYS A 182 19.30 4.00 -3.17
C LYS A 182 18.72 4.55 -4.48
N ASP A 183 19.26 5.65 -4.99
CA ASP A 183 18.83 6.27 -6.23
C ASP A 183 19.15 5.38 -7.45
N TRP A 184 20.35 4.81 -7.49
CA TRP A 184 20.74 3.88 -8.56
C TRP A 184 19.89 2.62 -8.58
N MET A 185 19.60 2.04 -7.41
CA MET A 185 18.70 0.89 -7.30
C MET A 185 17.25 1.26 -7.62
N ALA A 186 16.81 2.47 -7.28
CA ALA A 186 15.49 2.96 -7.66
C ALA A 186 15.35 3.11 -9.19
N ARG A 187 16.39 3.60 -9.89
CA ARG A 187 16.43 3.64 -11.36
C ARG A 187 16.42 2.23 -11.96
N TYR A 188 17.29 1.36 -11.48
CA TYR A 188 17.37 -0.03 -11.94
C TYR A 188 16.03 -0.77 -11.77
N THR A 189 15.44 -0.73 -10.57
CA THR A 189 14.15 -1.39 -10.28
C THR A 189 13.00 -0.78 -11.09
N THR A 190 13.05 0.54 -11.36
CA THR A 190 12.10 1.20 -12.26
C THR A 190 12.19 0.67 -13.68
N ASP A 191 13.40 0.51 -14.22
CA ASP A 191 13.60 -0.04 -15.57
C ASP A 191 13.21 -1.53 -15.64
N VAL A 192 13.47 -2.31 -14.59
CA VAL A 192 13.03 -3.70 -14.51
C VAL A 192 11.50 -3.79 -14.52
N ILE A 193 10.81 -2.99 -13.70
CA ILE A 193 9.34 -3.02 -13.61
C ILE A 193 8.71 -2.45 -14.89
N SER A 194 9.21 -1.34 -15.45
CA SER A 194 8.68 -0.80 -16.70
C SER A 194 8.77 -1.81 -17.84
N SER A 195 9.90 -2.51 -17.92
CA SER A 195 10.17 -3.52 -18.93
C SER A 195 9.35 -4.80 -18.73
N CYS A 196 9.34 -5.36 -17.52
CA CYS A 196 8.67 -6.63 -17.24
C CYS A 196 7.16 -6.48 -17.07
N ALA A 197 6.69 -5.43 -16.39
CA ALA A 197 5.27 -5.27 -16.05
C ALA A 197 4.47 -4.57 -17.16
N PHE A 198 5.07 -3.56 -17.80
CA PHE A 198 4.39 -2.70 -18.79
C PHE A 198 4.92 -2.87 -20.21
N GLY A 199 6.02 -3.59 -20.39
CA GLY A 199 6.62 -3.77 -21.70
C GLY A 199 7.16 -2.49 -22.30
N ILE A 200 7.71 -1.59 -21.48
CA ILE A 200 8.20 -0.28 -21.87
C ILE A 200 9.67 -0.15 -21.49
N GLU A 201 10.46 0.43 -22.36
CA GLU A 201 11.86 0.75 -22.06
C GLU A 201 11.93 2.18 -21.52
N SER A 202 11.92 2.32 -20.18
CA SER A 202 11.97 3.65 -19.55
C SER A 202 13.37 4.28 -19.54
N ASN A 203 14.42 3.47 -19.68
CA ASN A 203 15.84 3.88 -19.75
C ASN A 203 16.23 4.91 -18.68
N THR A 204 15.76 4.73 -17.45
CA THR A 204 15.93 5.67 -16.33
C THR A 204 17.34 5.67 -15.76
N LEU A 205 18.12 4.62 -16.03
CA LEU A 205 19.55 4.59 -15.78
C LEU A 205 20.32 5.59 -16.65
N VAL A 206 19.86 5.82 -17.88
CA VAL A 206 20.48 6.76 -18.83
C VAL A 206 19.85 8.16 -18.73
N ASN A 207 18.52 8.22 -18.68
CA ASN A 207 17.75 9.45 -18.53
C ASN A 207 16.99 9.44 -17.19
N PRO A 208 17.58 9.98 -16.12
CA PRO A 208 16.99 9.93 -14.79
C PRO A 208 15.63 10.65 -14.73
N ASP A 209 15.42 11.71 -15.50
CA ASP A 209 14.22 12.54 -15.42
C ASP A 209 13.09 12.08 -16.37
N GLY A 210 13.15 10.83 -16.82
CA GLY A 210 12.10 10.21 -17.62
C GLY A 210 10.73 10.24 -16.94
N LYS A 211 9.67 10.44 -17.74
CA LYS A 211 8.27 10.53 -17.27
C LYS A 211 7.85 9.36 -16.39
N PHE A 212 8.29 8.15 -16.71
CA PHE A 212 7.94 6.95 -15.94
C PHE A 212 8.55 7.00 -14.52
N ARG A 213 9.80 7.45 -14.38
CA ARG A 213 10.47 7.64 -13.09
C ARG A 213 9.86 8.78 -12.29
N SER A 214 9.45 9.88 -12.93
CA SER A 214 8.84 10.99 -12.21
C SER A 214 7.50 10.59 -11.55
N TYR A 215 6.65 9.82 -12.24
CA TYR A 215 5.43 9.28 -11.66
C TYR A 215 5.69 8.25 -10.56
N LEU A 216 6.62 7.31 -10.75
CA LEU A 216 7.00 6.32 -9.72
C LEU A 216 7.63 6.98 -8.49
N ARG A 217 8.44 8.01 -8.68
CA ARG A 217 9.01 8.81 -7.59
C ARG A 217 7.90 9.50 -6.82
N ARG A 218 6.90 10.10 -7.48
CA ARG A 218 5.74 10.72 -6.80
C ARG A 218 4.85 9.71 -6.07
N PHE A 219 4.78 8.48 -6.54
CA PHE A 219 4.15 7.38 -5.83
C PHE A 219 4.91 7.02 -4.54
N THR A 220 6.24 7.01 -4.58
CA THR A 220 7.11 6.61 -3.46
C THR A 220 7.55 7.76 -2.55
N THR A 221 7.29 9.01 -2.93
CA THR A 221 7.67 10.18 -2.14
C THR A 221 6.75 10.32 -0.94
N TYR A 222 7.36 10.28 0.25
CA TYR A 222 6.68 10.53 1.50
C TYR A 222 6.30 12.00 1.62
N THR A 223 5.01 12.29 1.71
CA THR A 223 4.49 13.55 2.22
C THR A 223 3.75 13.27 3.53
N THR A 224 3.61 14.26 4.41
CA THR A 224 2.85 14.09 5.67
C THR A 224 1.43 13.61 5.41
N LEU A 225 0.77 14.17 4.38
CA LEU A 225 -0.58 13.74 3.98
C LEU A 225 -0.60 12.30 3.45
N LYS A 226 0.33 11.90 2.57
CA LYS A 226 0.40 10.52 2.05
C LYS A 226 0.75 9.51 3.15
N SER A 227 1.60 9.91 4.09
CA SER A 227 1.96 9.09 5.26
C SER A 227 0.75 8.87 6.16
N PHE A 228 0.02 9.95 6.47
CA PHE A 228 -1.22 9.87 7.23
C PHE A 228 -2.28 9.04 6.49
N ALA A 229 -2.45 9.25 5.19
CA ALA A 229 -3.36 8.45 4.36
C ALA A 229 -3.00 6.96 4.38
N THR A 230 -1.71 6.63 4.26
CA THR A 230 -1.22 5.24 4.30
C THR A 230 -1.48 4.60 5.66
N LEU A 231 -1.26 5.35 6.74
CA LEU A 231 -1.52 4.89 8.10
C LEU A 231 -3.04 4.69 8.34
N ALA A 232 -3.87 5.65 7.94
CA ALA A 232 -5.32 5.57 8.07
C ALA A 232 -5.89 4.39 7.25
N ILE A 233 -5.41 4.19 6.02
CA ILE A 233 -5.78 3.06 5.16
C ILE A 233 -5.41 1.72 5.81
N SER A 234 -4.24 1.64 6.45
CA SER A 234 -3.72 0.38 6.98
C SER A 234 -4.26 0.02 8.37
N PHE A 235 -4.65 1.01 9.17
CA PHE A 235 -4.98 0.83 10.59
C PHE A 235 -6.35 1.38 11.00
N ALA A 236 -6.99 2.20 10.15
CA ALA A 236 -8.17 2.97 10.53
C ALA A 236 -9.13 3.19 9.33
N PRO A 237 -9.65 2.13 8.70
CA PRO A 237 -10.38 2.21 7.43
C PRO A 237 -11.62 3.12 7.49
N LYS A 238 -12.21 3.32 8.67
CA LYS A 238 -13.34 4.24 8.88
C LYS A 238 -12.99 5.71 8.56
N PHE A 239 -11.74 6.13 8.78
CA PHE A 239 -11.30 7.50 8.48
C PHE A 239 -11.09 7.73 6.99
N GLN A 240 -10.83 6.66 6.25
CA GLN A 240 -10.53 6.74 4.84
C GLN A 240 -11.73 7.24 4.02
N SER A 241 -12.94 6.74 4.31
CA SER A 241 -14.17 7.21 3.68
C SER A 241 -14.57 8.62 4.12
N LEU A 242 -14.25 9.00 5.37
CA LEU A 242 -14.59 10.31 5.92
C LEU A 242 -13.78 11.44 5.29
N PHE A 243 -12.46 11.23 5.14
CA PHE A 243 -11.54 12.25 4.63
C PHE A 243 -11.23 12.14 3.14
N LYS A 244 -11.84 11.18 2.42
CA LYS A 244 -11.60 10.92 0.99
C LYS A 244 -10.10 10.84 0.68
N LEU A 245 -9.38 10.07 1.48
CA LEU A 245 -7.94 9.91 1.34
C LEU A 245 -7.63 9.03 0.13
N LYS A 246 -6.71 9.49 -0.72
CA LYS A 246 -6.18 8.75 -1.88
C LYS A 246 -4.68 8.50 -1.73
N ILE A 247 -4.22 7.33 -2.15
CA ILE A 247 -2.80 6.98 -2.27
C ILE A 247 -2.28 7.42 -3.64
N LEU A 248 -3.08 7.17 -4.68
CA LEU A 248 -2.75 7.48 -6.05
C LEU A 248 -3.36 8.80 -6.48
N ASP A 249 -2.52 9.67 -7.05
CA ASP A 249 -2.96 10.93 -7.66
C ASP A 249 -3.61 10.64 -9.03
N ASP A 250 -4.58 11.46 -9.44
CA ASP A 250 -5.43 11.18 -10.62
C ASP A 250 -4.63 11.19 -11.93
N ASP A 251 -3.55 11.97 -11.99
CA ASP A 251 -2.64 12.03 -13.12
C ASP A 251 -1.76 10.77 -13.20
N ILE A 252 -1.35 10.20 -12.07
CA ILE A 252 -0.68 8.88 -12.02
C ILE A 252 -1.65 7.80 -12.53
N VAL A 253 -2.90 7.80 -12.07
CA VAL A 253 -3.94 6.86 -12.50
C VAL A 253 -4.14 6.94 -14.02
N THR A 254 -4.28 8.16 -14.54
CA THR A 254 -4.48 8.43 -15.97
C THR A 254 -3.28 8.00 -16.79
N PHE A 255 -2.07 8.35 -16.36
CA PHE A 255 -0.83 7.93 -17.00
C PHE A 255 -0.75 6.40 -17.09
N MET A 256 -0.89 5.69 -15.96
CA MET A 256 -0.79 4.24 -15.91
C MET A 256 -1.84 3.55 -16.80
N ARG A 257 -3.09 4.03 -16.77
CA ARG A 257 -4.15 3.52 -17.66
C ARG A 257 -3.80 3.71 -19.13
N ASN A 258 -3.43 4.92 -19.51
CA ASN A 258 -3.10 5.23 -20.90
C ASN A 258 -1.90 4.41 -21.38
N THR A 259 -0.87 4.29 -20.56
CA THR A 259 0.31 3.48 -20.81
C THR A 259 -0.04 2.01 -21.04
N VAL A 260 -0.81 1.37 -20.15
CA VAL A 260 -1.21 -0.03 -20.32
C VAL A 260 -2.05 -0.22 -21.58
N TRP A 261 -3.10 0.59 -21.76
CA TRP A 261 -4.04 0.39 -22.87
C TRP A 261 -3.44 0.73 -24.23
N SER A 262 -2.56 1.72 -24.32
CA SER A 262 -1.83 2.02 -25.56
C SER A 262 -0.91 0.86 -25.94
N THR A 263 -0.17 0.29 -24.99
CA THR A 263 0.68 -0.88 -25.24
C THR A 263 -0.15 -2.10 -25.66
N VAL A 264 -1.27 -2.40 -24.99
CA VAL A 264 -2.17 -3.51 -25.37
C VAL A 264 -2.67 -3.33 -26.81
N ARG A 265 -3.22 -2.16 -27.15
CA ARG A 265 -3.73 -1.89 -28.50
C ARG A 265 -2.66 -2.01 -29.57
N TYR A 266 -1.46 -1.48 -29.29
CA TYR A 266 -0.32 -1.58 -30.21
C TYR A 266 0.05 -3.05 -30.46
N ARG A 267 0.11 -3.88 -29.41
CA ARG A 267 0.45 -5.31 -29.55
C ARG A 267 -0.61 -6.10 -30.29
N GLU A 268 -1.88 -5.86 -30.00
CA GLU A 268 -3.00 -6.51 -30.70
C GLU A 268 -3.00 -6.16 -32.18
N ALA A 269 -2.70 -4.91 -32.55
CA ALA A 269 -2.63 -4.48 -33.94
C ALA A 269 -1.39 -5.01 -34.70
N ASN A 270 -0.26 -5.20 -34.01
CA ASN A 270 1.03 -5.55 -34.64
C ASN A 270 1.49 -6.99 -34.37
N ASN A 271 0.69 -7.82 -33.69
CA ASN A 271 1.02 -9.20 -33.33
C ASN A 271 2.37 -9.36 -32.59
N VAL A 272 2.66 -8.46 -31.65
CA VAL A 272 3.92 -8.47 -30.89
C VAL A 272 3.80 -9.38 -29.66
N ASP A 273 4.70 -10.37 -29.55
CA ASP A 273 4.88 -11.23 -28.37
C ASP A 273 6.23 -10.95 -27.70
N ARG A 274 6.21 -10.29 -26.54
CA ARG A 274 7.41 -9.93 -25.76
C ARG A 274 7.66 -10.90 -24.60
N LYS A 275 6.72 -11.80 -24.29
CA LYS A 275 6.77 -12.77 -23.19
C LYS A 275 6.95 -12.09 -21.82
N ASP A 276 6.35 -10.92 -21.64
CA ASP A 276 6.38 -10.16 -20.39
C ASP A 276 5.10 -10.36 -19.56
N PHE A 277 4.98 -9.66 -18.43
CA PHE A 277 3.80 -9.77 -17.57
C PHE A 277 2.52 -9.35 -18.30
N LEU A 278 2.58 -8.31 -19.13
CA LEU A 278 1.41 -7.79 -19.84
C LEU A 278 0.88 -8.80 -20.86
N ASP A 279 1.76 -9.54 -21.54
CA ASP A 279 1.35 -10.63 -22.44
C ASP A 279 0.63 -11.75 -21.68
N ASN A 280 1.10 -12.09 -20.47
CA ASN A 280 0.42 -13.07 -19.62
C ASN A 280 -0.98 -12.56 -19.19
N MET A 281 -1.11 -11.27 -18.90
CA MET A 281 -2.40 -10.66 -18.56
C MET A 281 -3.35 -10.64 -19.76
N MET A 282 -2.84 -10.35 -20.96
CA MET A 282 -3.62 -10.42 -22.20
C MET A 282 -4.07 -11.87 -22.50
N GLU A 283 -3.22 -12.86 -22.28
CA GLU A 283 -3.55 -14.29 -22.42
C GLU A 283 -4.68 -14.70 -21.45
N LEU A 284 -4.61 -14.24 -20.20
CA LEU A 284 -5.64 -14.48 -19.20
C LEU A 284 -6.97 -13.82 -19.56
N ARG A 285 -6.93 -12.57 -20.05
CA ARG A 285 -8.13 -11.86 -20.50
C ARG A 285 -8.84 -12.60 -21.64
N LYS A 286 -8.09 -13.10 -22.62
CA LYS A 286 -8.65 -13.89 -23.74
C LYS A 286 -9.34 -15.17 -23.23
N LYS A 287 -8.66 -15.94 -22.35
CA LYS A 287 -9.24 -17.15 -21.75
C LYS A 287 -10.53 -16.89 -20.98
N GLY A 288 -10.63 -15.75 -20.29
CA GLY A 288 -11.86 -15.36 -19.58
C GLY A 288 -13.02 -14.96 -20.48
N GLN A 289 -12.71 -14.33 -21.61
CA GLN A 289 -13.71 -13.99 -22.63
C GLN A 289 -14.26 -15.26 -23.29
N ASP A 290 -13.40 -16.26 -23.54
CA ASP A 290 -13.80 -17.54 -24.13
C ASP A 290 -14.61 -18.41 -23.15
N SER A 291 -14.44 -18.24 -21.83
CA SER A 291 -15.13 -19.03 -20.81
C SER A 291 -16.49 -18.48 -20.38
N ASN A 292 -17.01 -17.41 -21.00
CA ASN A 292 -18.24 -16.71 -20.59
C ASN A 292 -18.23 -16.32 -19.09
N GLU A 293 -17.04 -16.19 -18.49
CA GLU A 293 -16.87 -15.63 -17.16
C GLU A 293 -16.86 -14.10 -17.33
N ASP A 294 -18.06 -13.53 -17.48
CA ASP A 294 -18.34 -12.09 -17.47
C ASP A 294 -17.91 -11.49 -16.13
N ASN A 295 -16.61 -11.35 -15.88
CA ASN A 295 -16.02 -10.58 -14.78
C ASN A 295 -14.49 -10.43 -14.84
N ILE A 296 -13.82 -10.81 -15.93
CA ILE A 296 -12.39 -10.42 -16.12
C ILE A 296 -12.31 -8.98 -16.65
N ALA A 297 -12.79 -8.04 -15.85
CA ALA A 297 -12.38 -6.65 -15.97
C ALA A 297 -11.11 -6.47 -15.14
N LEU A 298 -9.98 -6.86 -15.74
CA LEU A 298 -8.66 -6.36 -15.33
C LEU A 298 -8.53 -4.87 -15.66
#